data_AF-A0A6B9F4P7-F1
#
_entry.id   AF-A0A6B9F4P7-F1
#
_cell.length_a   1.000
_cell.length_b   1.000
_cell.length_c   1.000
_cell.angle_alpha   90.00
_cell.angle_beta   90.00
_cell.angle_gamma   90.00
#
_symmetry.space_group_name_H-M   'P 1'
#
loop_
_entity.id
_entity.type
_entity.pdbx_description
1 polymer ?
#
loop_
_entity_poly.entity_id
_entity_poly.type
_entity_poly.pdbx_seq_one_letter_code
_entity_poly.pdbx_strand_id
1 'polypeptide(L)' 'MTEGSPFECESCNERVSPISYRATCPDCGGTLRRTPVQ' A
#
# COMPACT_ATOMS: atom_id res chain seq x y z
N MET A 1 -4.51 12.09 13.07
CA MET A 1 -5.05 11.64 11.77
C MET A 1 -3.90 10.95 11.06
N THR A 2 -4.06 9.66 10.75
CA THR A 2 -2.96 8.74 10.45
C THR A 2 -2.33 9.07 9.09
N GLU A 3 -1.21 9.79 9.11
CA GLU A 3 -0.39 10.06 7.93
C GLU A 3 0.51 8.84 7.68
N GLY A 4 -0.12 7.73 7.28
CA GLY A 4 0.61 6.56 6.80
C GLY A 4 1.08 6.84 5.37
N SER A 5 2.38 6.79 5.12
CA SER A 5 2.95 6.89 3.78
C SER A 5 2.17 6.01 2.80
N PRO A 6 1.83 6.47 1.58
CA PRO A 6 1.09 5.68 0.62
C PRO A 6 1.90 4.45 0.19
N PHE A 7 1.22 3.32 0.03
CA PHE A 7 1.78 2.10 -0.55
C PHE A 7 1.14 1.93 -1.91
N GLU A 8 1.91 1.42 -2.86
CA GLU A 8 1.44 1.13 -4.21
C GLU A 8 1.52 -0.37 -4.43
N CYS A 9 0.47 -0.97 -4.98
CA CYS A 9 0.50 -2.37 -5.35
C CYS A 9 1.30 -2.57 -6.64
N GLU A 10 2.26 -3.50 -6.63
CA GLU A 10 3.04 -3.78 -7.84
C GLU A 10 2.25 -4.56 -8.89
N SER A 11 1.12 -5.18 -8.52
CA SER A 11 0.29 -5.95 -9.46
C SER A 11 -0.76 -5.11 -10.18
N CYS A 12 -1.45 -4.22 -9.46
CA CYS A 12 -2.51 -3.39 -10.03
C CYS A 12 -2.19 -1.89 -10.06
N ASN A 13 -1.03 -1.46 -9.54
CA ASN A 13 -0.65 -0.04 -9.39
C ASN A 13 -1.64 0.80 -8.57
N GLU A 14 -2.49 0.13 -7.78
CA GLU A 14 -3.42 0.79 -6.87
C GLU A 14 -2.66 1.41 -5.69
N ARG A 15 -2.97 2.67 -5.38
CA ARG A 15 -2.48 3.33 -4.17
C ARG A 15 -3.36 2.97 -2.99
N VAL A 16 -2.77 2.29 -2.01
CA VAL A 16 -3.47 1.87 -0.79
C VAL A 16 -2.70 2.33 0.43
N SER A 17 -3.42 2.66 1.50
CA SER A 17 -2.81 2.90 2.80
C SER A 17 -2.57 1.56 3.50
N PRO A 18 -1.44 1.37 4.21
CA PRO A 18 -1.24 0.17 4.99
C PRO A 18 -2.22 0.25 6.17
N ILE A 19 -3.26 -0.57 6.18
CA ILE A 19 -3.86 -0.92 7.47
C ILE A 19 -2.76 -1.72 8.17
N SER A 20 -2.22 -1.22 9.29
CA SER A 20 -0.96 -1.62 9.96
C SER A 20 -0.67 -3.13 10.12
N TYR A 21 -1.62 -3.99 9.81
CA TYR A 21 -1.56 -5.45 9.91
C TYR A 21 -1.50 -6.18 8.55
N ARG A 22 -1.85 -5.53 7.43
CA ARG A 22 -1.90 -6.17 6.10
C ARG A 22 -0.76 -5.66 5.22
N ALA A 23 0.22 -6.54 4.97
CA ALA A 23 1.34 -6.31 4.05
C ALA A 23 0.99 -6.59 2.57
N THR A 24 -0.28 -6.83 2.27
CA THR A 24 -0.79 -7.21 0.93
C THR A 24 -1.95 -6.33 0.50
N CYS A 25 -2.07 -6.14 -0.81
CA CYS A 25 -3.13 -5.36 -1.43
C CYS A 25 -4.49 -5.98 -1.13
N PRO A 26 -5.47 -5.22 -0.61
CA PRO A 26 -6.79 -5.74 -0.30
C PRO A 26 -7.61 -6.09 -1.55
N ASP A 27 -7.26 -5.54 -2.70
CA ASP A 27 -8.05 -5.67 -3.93
C ASP A 27 -7.62 -6.89 -4.75
N CYS A 28 -6.32 -7.01 -5.04
CA CYS A 28 -5.77 -8.11 -5.85
C CYS A 28 -4.96 -9.14 -5.06
N GLY A 29 -4.68 -8.91 -3.77
CA GLY A 29 -3.80 -9.75 -2.96
C GLY A 29 -2.31 -9.61 -3.25
N GLY A 30 -1.92 -8.72 -4.17
CA GLY A 30 -0.53 -8.49 -4.58
C GLY A 30 0.34 -7.84 -3.51
N THR A 31 1.65 -7.87 -3.72
CA THR A 31 2.63 -7.26 -2.81
C THR A 31 2.53 -5.73 -2.87
N LEU A 32 2.58 -5.10 -1.70
CA LEU A 32 2.59 -3.65 -1.57
C LEU A 32 4.02 -3.12 -1.46
N ARG A 33 4.35 -2.17 -2.32
CA ARG A 33 5.60 -1.42 -2.27
C ARG A 33 5.36 -0.06 -1.62
N ARG A 34 6.21 0.30 -0.67
CA ARG A 34 6.17 1.62 -0.02
C ARG A 34 6.71 2.63 -1.01
N THR A 35 5.93 3.64 -1.37
CA THR A 35 6.48 4.79 -2.09
C THR A 35 6.95 5.80 -1.06
N PRO A 36 8.26 6.09 -0.96
CA PRO A 36 8.71 7.18 -0.10
C PRO A 36 8.13 8.47 -0.68
N VAL A 37 7.26 9.12 0.10
CA VAL A 37 6.92 10.52 -0.14
C VAL A 37 8.21 11.29 0.14
N GLN A 38 8.85 11.76 -0.92
CA GLN A 38 9.97 12.71 -0.86
C GLN A 38 9.43 14.11 -0.60
#